data_AF-A0A7R9ZCH8-F1
#
_entry.id   AF-A0A7R9ZCH8-F1
#
_cell.length_a   1.000
_cell.length_b   1.000
_cell.length_c   1.000
_cell.angle_alpha   90.00
_cell.angle_beta   90.00
_cell.angle_gamma   90.00
#
_symmetry.space_group_name_H-M   'P 1'
#
loop_
_entity.id
_entity.type
_entity.pdbx_description
1 polymer ?
#
loop_
_entity_poly.entity_id
_entity_poly.type
_entity_poly.pdbx_seq_one_letter_code
_entity_poly.pdbx_strand_id
1 'polypeptide(L)'
;GLPPPPTGGLIRRESSRQSKLPARLEDDDPAARLARVMEKCAQILKFLRDKDAQAGSFFAEPVDPVAHGIPTYHQIITDPMDLGTIQQRMDAGEIKSPEAFSRLARLVFENAMTFNVDSNHVVHQTARALLIAFNQKFRDVERMT
;
A
#
# COMPACT_ATOMS: atom_id res chain seq x y z
N GLY A 1 -31.82 -75.07 -9.92
CA GLY A 1 -30.87 -74.25 -10.70
C GLY A 1 -30.92 -72.85 -10.17
N LEU A 2 -29.76 -72.24 -9.88
CA LEU A 2 -29.65 -70.87 -9.36
C LEU A 2 -29.86 -69.83 -10.48
N PRO A 3 -30.45 -68.65 -10.20
CA PRO A 3 -30.56 -67.56 -11.17
C PRO A 3 -29.23 -66.79 -11.32
N PRO A 4 -28.99 -66.10 -12.45
CA PRO A 4 -27.79 -65.30 -12.67
C PRO A 4 -27.83 -63.97 -11.89
N PRO A 5 -26.67 -63.36 -11.59
CA PRO A 5 -26.62 -62.08 -10.89
C PRO A 5 -26.93 -60.90 -11.83
N PRO A 6 -27.49 -59.79 -11.32
CA PRO A 6 -27.75 -58.61 -12.12
C PRO A 6 -26.47 -57.82 -12.40
N THR A 7 -26.32 -57.39 -13.65
CA THR A 7 -25.31 -56.45 -14.13
C THR A 7 -25.85 -55.02 -14.11
N GLY A 8 -25.06 -54.08 -13.56
CA GLY A 8 -25.25 -52.63 -13.69
C GLY A 8 -25.55 -51.93 -12.36
N GLY A 9 -24.96 -50.79 -12.02
CA GLY A 9 -23.89 -50.01 -12.63
C GLY A 9 -23.32 -49.08 -11.56
N LEU A 10 -22.01 -48.91 -11.52
CA LEU A 10 -21.35 -47.98 -10.61
C LEU A 10 -21.37 -46.59 -11.25
N ILE A 11 -22.26 -45.72 -10.76
CA ILE A 11 -22.12 -44.27 -11.01
C ILE A 11 -20.90 -43.80 -10.22
N ARG A 12 -19.79 -43.57 -10.93
CA ARG A 12 -18.58 -42.95 -10.40
C ARG A 12 -18.87 -41.46 -10.20
N ARG A 13 -19.01 -41.02 -8.95
CA ARG A 13 -18.97 -39.59 -8.60
C ARG A 13 -17.58 -39.05 -8.94
N GLU A 14 -17.49 -38.15 -9.91
CA GLU A 14 -16.29 -37.35 -10.14
C GLU A 14 -16.12 -36.37 -8.97
N SER A 15 -15.15 -36.64 -8.11
CA SER A 15 -14.65 -35.64 -7.17
C SER A 15 -13.64 -34.79 -7.93
N SER A 16 -14.07 -33.61 -8.38
CA SER A 16 -13.16 -32.54 -8.80
C SER A 16 -12.35 -32.08 -7.59
N ARG A 17 -11.26 -32.80 -7.31
CA ARG A 17 -10.19 -32.30 -6.45
C ARG A 17 -9.53 -31.16 -7.21
N GLN A 18 -9.83 -29.92 -6.84
CA GLN A 18 -8.96 -28.79 -7.14
C GLN A 18 -7.60 -29.10 -6.53
N SER A 19 -6.67 -29.56 -7.35
CA SER A 19 -5.29 -29.79 -6.97
C SER A 19 -4.65 -28.44 -6.69
N LYS A 20 -4.48 -28.10 -5.40
CA LYS A 20 -3.60 -27.00 -5.00
C LYS A 20 -2.18 -27.33 -5.47
N LEU A 21 -1.60 -26.44 -6.26
CA LEU A 21 -0.22 -26.57 -6.71
C LEU A 21 0.73 -26.57 -5.49
N PRO A 22 1.89 -27.24 -5.59
CA PRO A 22 2.87 -27.25 -4.52
C PRO A 22 3.40 -25.82 -4.28
N ALA A 23 3.48 -25.41 -3.01
CA ALA A 23 3.83 -24.04 -2.57
C ALA A 23 5.15 -23.48 -3.17
N ARG A 24 6.08 -24.34 -3.61
CA ARG A 24 7.32 -23.93 -4.28
C ARG A 24 7.11 -23.29 -5.66
N LEU A 25 6.03 -23.63 -6.38
CA LEU A 25 5.74 -23.07 -7.70
C LEU A 25 4.98 -21.74 -7.62
N GLU A 26 4.34 -21.42 -6.48
CA GLU A 26 3.67 -20.13 -6.26
C GLU A 26 4.68 -19.00 -6.01
N ASP A 27 5.90 -19.32 -5.56
CA ASP A 27 6.96 -18.33 -5.30
C ASP A 27 7.64 -17.79 -6.56
N ASP A 28 7.56 -18.53 -7.68
CA ASP A 28 8.14 -18.12 -8.97
C ASP A 28 7.19 -17.30 -9.84
N ASP A 29 5.90 -17.16 -9.49
CA ASP A 29 4.95 -16.33 -10.25
C ASP A 29 5.22 -14.82 -10.02
N PRO A 30 5.62 -14.06 -11.07
CA PRO A 30 5.86 -12.63 -10.95
C PRO A 30 4.64 -11.84 -10.47
N ALA A 31 3.43 -12.27 -10.83
CA ALA A 31 2.20 -11.58 -10.44
C ALA A 31 1.91 -11.79 -8.94
N ALA A 32 1.99 -13.02 -8.44
CA ALA A 32 1.90 -13.32 -7.02
C ALA A 32 2.97 -12.59 -6.21
N ARG A 33 4.21 -12.51 -6.71
CA ARG A 33 5.28 -11.73 -6.07
C ARG A 33 4.94 -10.25 -5.98
N LEU A 34 4.50 -9.64 -7.08
CA LEU A 34 4.10 -8.23 -7.09
C LEU A 34 2.93 -7.96 -6.14
N ALA A 35 1.93 -8.85 -6.10
CA ALA A 35 0.81 -8.73 -5.17
C ALA A 35 1.27 -8.70 -3.71
N ARG A 36 2.21 -9.57 -3.33
CA ARG A 36 2.80 -9.59 -1.96
C ARG A 36 3.59 -8.33 -1.64
N VAL A 37 4.34 -7.80 -2.61
CA VAL A 37 5.07 -6.54 -2.50
C VAL A 37 4.12 -5.36 -2.31
N MET A 38 3.05 -5.30 -3.10
CA MET A 38 2.04 -4.23 -3.01
C MET A 38 1.23 -4.32 -1.71
N GLU A 39 0.93 -5.52 -1.21
CA GLU A 39 0.32 -5.73 0.10
C GLU A 39 1.21 -5.17 1.23
N LYS A 40 2.53 -5.31 1.12
CA LYS A 40 3.46 -4.66 2.07
C LYS A 40 3.44 -3.13 1.97
N CYS A 41 3.31 -2.58 0.76
CA CYS A 41 3.14 -1.14 0.57
C CYS A 41 1.86 -0.63 1.24
N ALA A 42 0.74 -1.35 1.09
CA ALA A 42 -0.53 -1.02 1.75
C ALA A 42 -0.42 -1.05 3.28
N GLN A 43 0.28 -2.06 3.85
CA GLN A 43 0.55 -2.14 5.29
C GLN A 43 1.39 -0.96 5.80
N ILE A 44 2.38 -0.51 5.02
CA ILE A 44 3.18 0.68 5.33
C ILE A 44 2.30 1.93 5.29
N LEU A 45 1.46 2.10 4.27
CA LEU A 45 0.54 3.24 4.16
C LEU A 45 -0.40 3.31 5.36
N LYS A 46 -1.00 2.18 5.74
CA LYS A 46 -1.84 2.10 6.95
C LYS A 46 -1.07 2.54 8.19
N PHE A 47 0.16 2.04 8.38
CA PHE A 47 1.00 2.44 9.50
C PHE A 47 1.26 3.96 9.53
N LEU A 48 1.54 4.57 8.37
CA LEU A 48 1.75 6.02 8.28
C LEU A 48 0.50 6.80 8.65
N ARG A 49 -0.67 6.39 8.13
CA ARG A 49 -1.96 7.01 8.47
C ARG A 49 -2.29 6.89 9.95
N ASP A 50 -2.09 5.71 10.55
CA ASP A 50 -2.32 5.50 11.98
C ASP A 50 -1.39 6.40 12.84
N LYS A 51 -0.16 6.62 12.41
CA LYS A 51 0.80 7.49 13.10
C LYS A 51 0.52 8.98 12.90
N ASP A 52 0.10 9.38 11.71
CA ASP A 52 -0.36 10.74 11.45
C ASP A 52 -1.60 11.07 12.28
N ALA A 53 -2.57 10.17 12.36
CA ALA A 53 -3.76 10.34 13.19
C ALA A 53 -3.43 10.54 14.67
N GLN A 54 -2.41 9.84 15.20
CA GLN A 54 -1.90 10.03 16.56
C GLN A 54 -1.20 11.38 16.76
N ALA A 55 -0.66 11.99 15.70
CA ALA A 55 0.12 13.21 15.75
C ALA A 55 -0.69 14.49 15.47
N GLY A 56 -1.90 14.37 14.91
CA GLY A 56 -2.76 15.52 14.60
C GLY A 56 -3.44 15.48 13.24
N SER A 57 -3.26 14.41 12.47
CA SER A 57 -3.84 14.22 11.12
C SER A 57 -3.40 15.28 10.11
N PHE A 58 -2.11 15.63 10.10
CA PHE A 58 -1.56 16.69 9.25
C PHE A 58 -1.49 16.30 7.77
N PHE A 59 -1.46 15.00 7.48
CA PHE A 59 -1.24 14.45 6.13
C PHE A 59 -2.40 13.58 5.67
N ALA A 60 -3.54 13.64 6.37
CA ALA A 60 -4.68 12.77 6.13
C ALA A 60 -5.44 13.13 4.83
N GLU A 61 -5.47 14.42 4.49
CA GLU A 61 -6.22 15.03 3.38
C GLU A 61 -5.35 16.07 2.66
N PRO A 62 -5.72 16.48 1.43
CA PRO A 62 -5.02 17.56 0.71
C PRO A 62 -4.97 18.85 1.53
N VAL A 63 -3.84 19.57 1.45
CA VAL A 63 -3.72 20.90 2.05
C VAL A 63 -4.67 21.86 1.33
N ASP A 64 -5.57 22.50 2.09
CA ASP A 64 -6.43 23.58 1.61
C ASP A 64 -5.79 24.94 1.92
N PRO A 65 -5.21 25.64 0.93
CA PRO A 65 -4.50 26.88 1.19
C PRO A 65 -5.40 28.03 1.67
N VAL A 66 -6.68 28.00 1.30
CA VAL A 66 -7.65 29.04 1.65
C VAL A 66 -8.13 28.80 3.08
N ALA A 67 -8.56 27.58 3.41
CA ALA A 67 -9.04 27.25 4.75
C ALA A 67 -7.94 27.38 5.81
N HIS A 68 -6.68 27.09 5.45
CA HIS A 68 -5.54 27.19 6.36
C HIS A 68 -4.89 28.59 6.40
N GLY A 69 -5.34 29.54 5.58
CA GLY A 69 -4.80 30.90 5.55
C GLY A 69 -3.37 30.99 5.02
N ILE A 70 -2.97 30.10 4.11
CA ILE A 70 -1.63 30.00 3.51
C ILE A 70 -1.68 30.10 1.98
N PRO A 71 -2.11 31.26 1.42
CA PRO A 71 -2.39 31.40 -0.02
C PRO A 71 -1.17 31.19 -0.94
N THR A 72 0.05 31.21 -0.38
CA THR A 72 1.30 30.97 -1.12
C THR A 72 1.65 29.49 -1.26
N TYR A 73 0.86 28.55 -0.71
CA TYR A 73 1.18 27.13 -0.71
C TYR A 73 1.52 26.58 -2.10
N HIS A 74 0.68 26.81 -3.10
CA HIS A 74 0.91 26.34 -4.48
C HIS A 74 1.98 27.14 -5.24
N GLN A 75 2.51 28.23 -4.67
CA GLN A 75 3.68 28.92 -5.23
C GLN A 75 4.97 28.23 -4.82
N ILE A 76 4.96 27.50 -3.69
CA ILE A 76 6.11 26.81 -3.12
C ILE A 76 6.05 25.32 -3.44
N ILE A 77 4.88 24.69 -3.31
CA ILE A 77 4.66 23.27 -3.52
C ILE A 77 4.01 23.04 -4.89
N THR A 78 4.78 22.46 -5.81
CA THR A 78 4.37 22.21 -7.21
C THR A 78 3.51 20.96 -7.36
N ASP A 79 3.81 19.93 -6.58
CA ASP A 79 3.16 18.62 -6.67
C ASP A 79 2.57 18.23 -5.30
N PRO A 80 1.40 18.78 -4.92
CA PRO A 80 0.73 18.44 -3.67
C PRO A 80 0.43 16.94 -3.57
N MET A 81 0.58 16.36 -2.38
CA MET A 81 0.25 14.97 -2.10
C MET A 81 -0.05 14.79 -0.62
N ASP A 82 -0.93 13.85 -0.32
CA ASP A 82 -1.35 13.47 1.04
C ASP A 82 -1.61 11.95 1.12
N LEU A 83 -1.71 11.42 2.35
CA LEU A 83 -1.88 9.99 2.58
C LEU A 83 -3.30 9.50 2.22
N GLY A 84 -4.30 10.38 2.17
CA GLY A 84 -5.67 10.08 1.70
C GLY A 84 -5.71 9.83 0.21
N THR A 85 -5.12 10.74 -0.56
CA THR A 85 -4.97 10.60 -2.01
C THR A 85 -4.17 9.35 -2.37
N ILE A 86 -3.06 9.06 -1.67
CA ILE A 86 -2.29 7.83 -1.93
C ILE A 86 -3.15 6.58 -1.70
N GLN A 87 -3.96 6.56 -0.63
CA GLN A 87 -4.86 5.44 -0.34
C GLN A 87 -5.88 5.25 -1.47
N GLN A 88 -6.57 6.34 -1.86
CA GLN A 88 -7.56 6.29 -2.94
C GLN A 88 -6.96 5.80 -4.26
N ARG A 89 -5.75 6.26 -4.60
CA ARG A 89 -5.04 5.84 -5.82
C ARG A 89 -4.56 4.40 -5.76
N MET A 90 -4.20 3.91 -4.58
CA MET A 90 -3.86 2.50 -4.37
C MET A 90 -5.09 1.61 -4.54
N ASP A 91 -6.22 1.99 -3.94
CA ASP A 91 -7.49 1.27 -4.03
C ASP A 91 -8.05 1.25 -5.47
N ALA A 92 -7.81 2.32 -6.23
CA ALA A 92 -8.15 2.42 -7.65
C ALA A 92 -7.18 1.65 -8.58
N GLY A 93 -6.10 1.04 -8.05
CA GLY A 93 -5.11 0.31 -8.84
C GLY A 93 -4.20 1.20 -9.72
N GLU A 94 -4.12 2.49 -9.42
CA GLU A 94 -3.28 3.44 -10.16
C GLU A 94 -1.81 3.36 -9.76
N ILE A 95 -1.54 2.97 -8.52
CA ILE A 95 -0.18 2.75 -8.02
C ILE A 95 0.22 1.31 -8.34
N LYS A 96 0.92 1.12 -9.45
CA LYS A 96 1.21 -0.20 -10.02
C LYS A 96 2.55 -0.80 -9.60
N SER A 97 3.35 -0.07 -8.82
CA SER A 97 4.67 -0.53 -8.40
C SER A 97 5.07 0.02 -7.03
N PRO A 98 5.93 -0.68 -6.28
CA PRO A 98 6.44 -0.22 -5.00
C PRO A 98 7.25 1.08 -5.15
N GLU A 99 7.93 1.30 -6.27
CA GLU A 99 8.66 2.54 -6.56
C GLU A 99 7.70 3.72 -6.77
N ALA A 100 6.54 3.49 -7.41
CA ALA A 100 5.53 4.53 -7.54
C ALA A 100 4.95 4.91 -6.18
N PHE A 101 4.65 3.92 -5.33
CA PHE A 101 4.23 4.16 -3.95
C PHE A 101 5.28 4.95 -3.15
N SER A 102 6.55 4.55 -3.22
CA SER A 102 7.60 5.16 -2.42
C SER A 102 7.87 6.62 -2.78
N ARG A 103 7.82 6.96 -4.08
CA ARG A 103 7.91 8.34 -4.54
C ARG A 103 6.79 9.20 -3.95
N LEU A 104 5.55 8.74 -4.02
CA LEU A 104 4.41 9.48 -3.49
C LEU A 104 4.48 9.64 -1.96
N ALA A 105 4.84 8.57 -1.23
CA ALA A 105 4.96 8.63 0.22
C ALA A 105 6.06 9.60 0.68
N ARG A 106 7.22 9.63 0.00
CA ARG A 106 8.29 10.60 0.27
C ARG A 106 7.83 12.03 -0.03
N LEU A 107 7.16 12.24 -1.15
CA LEU A 107 6.68 13.54 -1.60
C LEU A 107 5.78 14.22 -0.55
N VAL A 108 4.89 13.47 0.12
CA VAL A 108 4.05 14.00 1.21
C VAL A 108 4.91 14.72 2.27
N PHE A 109 5.93 14.03 2.77
CA PHE A 109 6.75 14.53 3.87
C PHE A 109 7.79 15.56 3.41
N GLU A 110 8.34 15.40 2.21
CA GLU A 110 9.27 16.35 1.60
C GLU A 110 8.59 17.70 1.31
N ASN A 111 7.35 17.69 0.81
CA ASN A 111 6.54 18.90 0.65
C ASN A 111 6.25 19.57 1.99
N ALA A 112 5.89 18.78 3.00
CA ALA A 112 5.63 19.30 4.34
C ALA A 112 6.86 20.00 4.93
N MET A 113 8.05 19.41 4.80
CA MET A 113 9.30 20.02 5.28
C MET A 113 9.75 21.22 4.42
N THR A 114 9.49 21.19 3.11
CA THR A 114 9.77 22.31 2.19
C THR A 114 8.92 23.53 2.53
N PHE A 115 7.63 23.34 2.78
CA PHE A 115 6.74 24.45 3.13
C PHE A 115 6.97 24.95 4.57
N ASN A 116 7.12 24.02 5.52
CA ASN A 116 7.34 24.35 6.93
C ASN A 116 8.84 24.38 7.24
N VAL A 117 9.55 25.44 6.82
CA VAL A 117 11.03 25.49 6.87
C VAL A 117 11.65 25.46 8.28
N ASP A 118 10.92 25.89 9.31
CA ASP A 118 11.41 25.82 10.69
C ASP A 118 11.38 24.39 11.19
N SER A 119 12.57 23.84 11.49
CA SER A 119 12.73 22.47 11.99
C SER A 119 12.07 22.23 13.35
N ASN A 120 11.76 23.30 14.11
CA ASN A 120 11.03 23.20 15.37
C ASN A 120 9.50 23.19 15.17
N HIS A 121 9.01 23.47 13.96
CA HIS A 121 7.57 23.42 13.68
C HIS A 121 7.05 21.99 13.80
N VAL A 122 5.89 21.80 14.44
CA VAL A 122 5.34 20.47 14.75
C VAL A 122 5.10 19.63 13.49
N VAL A 123 4.62 20.25 12.40
CA VAL A 123 4.40 19.58 11.12
C VAL A 123 5.72 19.13 10.50
N HIS A 124 6.78 19.94 10.61
CA HIS A 124 8.11 19.58 10.10
C HIS A 124 8.69 18.41 10.88
N GLN A 125 8.65 18.46 12.22
CA GLN A 125 9.15 17.38 13.07
C GLN A 125 8.39 16.06 12.82
N THR A 126 7.06 16.14 12.66
CA THR A 126 6.23 14.97 12.37
C THR A 126 6.54 14.40 11.00
N ALA A 127 6.63 15.24 9.97
CA ALA A 127 7.00 14.82 8.61
C ALA A 127 8.35 14.12 8.58
N ARG A 128 9.36 14.70 9.25
CA ARG A 128 10.70 14.11 9.37
C ARG A 128 10.66 12.74 10.06
N ALA A 129 9.94 12.62 11.17
CA ALA A 129 9.81 11.36 11.91
C ALA A 129 9.12 10.27 11.07
N LEU A 130 8.03 10.61 10.38
CA LEU A 130 7.31 9.68 9.52
C LEU A 130 8.11 9.29 8.28
N LEU A 131 8.86 10.20 7.66
CA LEU A 131 9.76 9.89 6.55
C LEU A 131 10.86 8.90 6.96
N ILE A 132 11.43 9.07 8.15
CA ILE A 132 12.43 8.13 8.69
C ILE A 132 11.79 6.75 8.90
N ALA A 133 10.63 6.70 9.55
CA ALA A 133 9.92 5.44 9.80
C ALA A 133 9.49 4.74 8.50
N PHE A 134 9.02 5.51 7.51
CA PHE A 134 8.72 5.05 6.16
C PHE A 134 9.96 4.41 5.53
N ASN A 135 11.08 5.13 5.47
CA ASN A 135 12.32 4.65 4.86
C ASN A 135 12.85 3.37 5.52
N GLN A 136 12.74 3.26 6.84
CA GLN A 136 13.14 2.06 7.56
C GLN A 136 12.29 0.85 7.18
N LYS A 137 10.96 1.03 7.10
CA LYS A 137 10.03 -0.05 6.73
C LYS A 137 10.12 -0.42 5.26
N PHE A 138 10.33 0.57 4.39
CA PHE A 138 10.36 0.36 2.95
C PHE A 138 11.61 -0.43 2.49
N ARG A 139 12.70 -0.42 3.27
CA ARG A 139 13.87 -1.30 3.03
C ARG A 139 13.53 -2.78 2.96
N ASP A 140 12.50 -3.23 3.69
CA ASP A 140 12.08 -4.63 3.61
C ASP A 140 11.35 -4.93 2.31
N VAL A 141 10.66 -3.93 1.73
CA VAL A 141 10.05 -4.04 0.40
C VAL A 141 11.12 -4.10 -0.69
N GLU A 142 12.17 -3.27 -0.59
CA GLU A 142 13.30 -3.27 -1.52
C GLU A 142 14.06 -4.61 -1.57
N ARG A 143 14.01 -5.40 -0.49
CA ARG A 143 14.60 -6.76 -0.44
C ARG A 143 13.72 -7.83 -1.08
N MET A 144 12.45 -7.52 -1.35
CA MET A 144 11.48 -8.44 -1.97
C MET A 144 11.40 -8.27 -3.50
N THR A 145 11.91 -7.15 -4.02
CA THR A 145 11.92 -6.77 -5.44
C THR A 145 13.27 -7.05 -6.08
#